data_AF-A0A3Q4GY67-F1
#
_entry.id   AF-A0A3Q4GY67-F1
#
_cell.length_a   1.000
_cell.length_b   1.000
_cell.length_c   1.000
_cell.angle_alpha   90.00
_cell.angle_beta   90.00
_cell.angle_gamma   90.00
#
_symmetry.space_group_name_H-M   'P 1'
#
loop_
_entity.id
_entity.type
_entity.pdbx_description
1 polymer ?
#
loop_
_entity_poly.entity_id
_entity_poly.type
_entity_poly.pdbx_seq_one_letter_code
_entity_poly.pdbx_strand_id
1 'polypeptide(L)'
;EMPLQGRCVGLTFFVALAYMGLSQAAFTPGCCACPRTQAVKGRLSDFQVFPKRPSCDREELVVTRINPDDSTQLVCMSTEGVRGKRILSCWESINRNESCKLECLHAQPIRKPPPPTPTTPAPAERYIPEADEMNYELC
;
A
#
# COMPACT_ATOMS: atom_id res chain seq x y z
N GLU A 1 -51.30 18.39 30.00
CA GLU A 1 -49.99 19.04 30.24
C GLU A 1 -48.94 17.98 29.97
N MET A 2 -48.29 18.02 28.80
CA MET A 2 -47.37 16.95 28.35
C MET A 2 -45.95 17.34 28.75
N PRO A 3 -45.18 16.45 29.40
CA PRO A 3 -43.93 16.83 30.05
C PRO A 3 -42.93 17.36 29.02
N LEU A 4 -42.30 18.48 29.39
CA LEU A 4 -41.23 19.20 28.70
C LEU A 4 -40.06 18.28 28.23
N GLN A 5 -40.01 17.05 28.75
CA GLN A 5 -38.99 16.03 28.55
C GLN A 5 -39.02 15.38 27.14
N GLY A 6 -40.18 15.23 26.50
CA GLY A 6 -40.28 14.60 25.17
C GLY A 6 -39.78 15.49 24.03
N ARG A 7 -39.88 16.82 24.19
CA ARG A 7 -39.55 17.80 23.15
C ARG A 7 -38.04 17.98 22.99
N CYS A 8 -37.30 17.96 24.09
CA CYS A 8 -35.85 18.10 24.08
C CYS A 8 -35.15 16.88 23.48
N VAL A 9 -35.64 15.66 23.78
CA VAL A 9 -35.06 14.42 23.26
C VAL A 9 -35.28 14.28 21.74
N GLY A 10 -36.45 14.69 21.24
CA GLY A 10 -36.69 14.74 19.80
C GLY A 10 -35.73 15.72 19.11
N LEU A 11 -35.63 16.94 19.62
CA LEU A 11 -34.73 17.97 19.07
C LEU A 11 -33.26 17.53 19.08
N THR A 12 -32.77 16.92 20.16
CA THR A 12 -31.38 16.43 20.20
C THR A 12 -31.14 15.29 19.22
N PHE A 13 -32.10 14.39 19.02
CA PHE A 13 -32.00 13.30 18.05
C PHE A 13 -31.98 13.83 16.60
N PHE A 14 -32.85 14.79 16.26
CA PHE A 14 -32.84 15.42 14.93
C PHE A 14 -31.56 16.23 14.67
N VAL A 15 -31.04 16.95 15.66
CA VAL A 15 -29.76 17.68 15.54
C VAL A 15 -28.59 16.71 15.39
N ALA A 16 -28.58 15.59 16.12
CA ALA A 16 -27.54 14.57 16.00
C ALA A 16 -27.57 13.88 14.62
N LEU A 17 -28.76 13.54 14.10
CA LEU A 17 -28.91 12.99 12.75
C LEU A 17 -28.50 14.00 11.66
N ALA A 18 -28.87 15.27 11.81
CA ALA A 18 -28.43 16.32 10.88
C ALA A 18 -26.92 16.53 10.93
N TYR A 19 -26.30 16.46 12.12
CA TYR A 19 -24.85 16.56 12.28
C TYR A 19 -24.11 15.36 11.67
N MET A 20 -24.63 14.15 11.84
CA MET A 20 -24.08 12.95 11.18
C MET A 20 -24.28 12.96 9.66
N GLY A 21 -25.36 13.58 9.16
CA GLY A 21 -25.57 13.81 7.72
C GLY A 21 -24.63 14.87 7.14
N LEU A 22 -24.27 15.89 7.93
CA LEU A 22 -23.39 16.99 7.51
C LEU A 22 -21.90 16.63 7.60
N SER A 23 -21.50 15.71 8.47
CA SER A 23 -20.11 15.24 8.56
C SER A 23 -19.65 14.44 7.34
N GLN A 24 -20.56 14.05 6.44
CA GLN A 24 -20.22 13.49 5.13
C GLN A 24 -19.85 14.56 4.08
N ALA A 25 -19.98 15.86 4.40
CA ALA A 25 -19.92 16.95 3.42
C ALA A 25 -18.66 17.84 3.51
N ALA A 26 -17.52 17.32 3.93
CA ALA A 26 -16.22 17.94 3.61
C ALA A 26 -15.67 17.40 2.29
N PHE A 27 -16.54 17.18 1.29
CA PHE A 27 -16.12 16.78 -0.05
C PHE A 27 -15.56 18.01 -0.78
N THR A 28 -14.27 18.24 -0.61
CA THR A 28 -13.52 19.21 -1.41
C THR A 28 -12.90 18.44 -2.59
N PRO A 29 -13.41 18.64 -3.82
CA PRO A 29 -12.80 18.05 -5.01
C PRO A 29 -11.33 18.51 -5.10
N GLY A 30 -10.40 17.58 -5.23
CA GLY A 30 -8.96 17.88 -5.36
C GLY A 30 -8.15 17.78 -4.05
N CYS A 31 -8.76 17.40 -2.92
CA CYS A 31 -8.05 17.13 -1.67
C CYS A 31 -7.47 15.70 -1.68
N CYS A 32 -6.44 15.50 -2.49
CA CYS A 32 -5.53 14.36 -2.36
C CYS A 32 -4.84 14.39 -0.99
N ALA A 33 -4.64 13.23 -0.36
CA ALA A 33 -3.89 13.15 0.90
C ALA A 33 -2.44 13.63 0.72
N CYS A 34 -1.91 13.42 -0.47
CA CYS A 34 -0.63 13.87 -0.95
C CYS A 34 -0.80 14.98 -2.00
N PRO A 35 -0.73 16.27 -1.63
CA PRO A 35 -0.77 17.36 -2.61
C PRO A 35 0.46 17.36 -3.51
N ARG A 36 1.63 16.99 -2.96
CA ARG A 36 2.89 16.81 -3.69
C ARG A 36 3.45 15.43 -3.44
N THR A 37 4.03 14.85 -4.49
CA THR A 37 4.74 13.58 -4.45
C THR A 37 6.22 13.81 -4.76
N GLN A 38 7.09 12.96 -4.23
CA GLN A 38 8.53 13.06 -4.45
C GLN A 38 9.16 11.69 -4.64
N ALA A 39 10.34 11.65 -5.26
CA ALA A 39 11.14 10.43 -5.32
C ALA A 39 11.79 10.18 -3.94
N VAL A 40 11.44 9.07 -3.30
CA VAL A 40 11.98 8.73 -1.98
C VAL A 40 13.17 7.77 -2.12
N LYS A 41 14.32 8.22 -1.62
CA LYS A 41 15.57 7.44 -1.54
C LYS A 41 15.76 6.88 -0.12
N GLY A 42 16.51 5.79 -0.02
CA GLY A 42 16.85 5.16 1.27
C GLY A 42 15.90 4.04 1.68
N ARG A 43 15.99 3.61 2.93
CA ARG A 43 15.23 2.48 3.49
C ARG A 43 13.80 2.91 3.82
N LEU A 44 12.86 2.00 3.60
CA LEU A 44 11.44 2.18 3.92
C LEU A 44 11.07 1.08 4.92
N SER A 45 10.25 1.40 5.92
CA SER A 45 9.73 0.44 6.90
C SER A 45 8.30 0.02 6.61
N ASP A 46 7.51 0.88 5.94
CA ASP A 46 6.11 0.59 5.62
C ASP A 46 5.64 1.41 4.40
N PHE A 47 4.49 1.07 3.85
CA PHE A 47 3.77 1.88 2.88
C PHE A 47 2.25 1.69 3.00
N GLN A 48 1.53 2.63 2.40
CA GLN A 48 0.08 2.64 2.30
C GLN A 48 -0.32 3.16 0.93
N VAL A 49 -1.21 2.44 0.26
CA VAL A 49 -1.74 2.78 -1.06
C VAL A 49 -3.15 3.31 -0.91
N PHE A 50 -3.38 4.53 -1.37
CA PHE A 50 -4.70 5.11 -1.46
C PHE A 50 -5.18 5.00 -2.91
N PRO A 51 -6.23 4.20 -3.18
CA PRO A 51 -6.77 4.11 -4.52
C PRO A 51 -7.36 5.45 -4.96
N LYS A 52 -7.59 5.60 -6.26
CA LYS A 52 -8.33 6.72 -6.84
C LYS A 52 -9.69 6.85 -6.16
N ARG A 53 -10.01 8.06 -5.71
CA ARG A 53 -11.25 8.41 -4.98
C ARG A 53 -11.94 9.57 -5.69
N PRO A 54 -13.25 9.79 -5.52
CA PRO A 54 -13.89 10.97 -6.13
C PRO A 54 -13.32 12.30 -5.60
N SER A 55 -12.60 12.30 -4.46
CA SER A 55 -11.86 13.45 -3.93
C SER A 55 -10.46 13.63 -4.54
N CYS A 56 -9.87 12.58 -5.11
CA CYS A 56 -8.52 12.56 -5.68
C CYS A 56 -8.47 11.62 -6.90
N ASP A 57 -8.26 12.19 -8.08
CA ASP A 57 -8.34 11.51 -9.37
C ASP A 57 -7.12 10.62 -9.69
N ARG A 58 -6.16 10.53 -8.77
CA ARG A 58 -4.94 9.74 -8.86
C ARG A 58 -4.81 8.77 -7.68
N GLU A 59 -4.14 7.65 -7.92
CA GLU A 59 -3.68 6.76 -6.86
C GLU A 59 -2.49 7.40 -6.13
N GLU A 60 -2.48 7.29 -4.80
CA GLU A 60 -1.47 7.90 -3.94
C GLU A 60 -0.70 6.83 -3.19
N LEU A 61 0.62 6.99 -3.11
CA LEU A 61 1.50 6.08 -2.37
C LEU A 61 2.19 6.86 -1.25
N VAL A 62 1.85 6.52 -0.01
CA VAL A 62 2.53 7.05 1.18
C VAL A 62 3.50 5.98 1.68
N VAL A 63 4.73 6.35 1.95
CA VAL A 63 5.75 5.45 2.48
C VAL A 63 6.28 5.96 3.81
N THR A 64 6.61 5.04 4.71
CA THR A 64 7.33 5.34 5.94
C THR A 64 8.82 5.16 5.67
N ARG A 65 9.54 6.28 5.60
CA ARG A 65 10.98 6.30 5.39
C ARG A 65 11.70 6.18 6.73
N ILE A 66 12.74 5.36 6.76
CA ILE A 66 13.69 5.31 7.88
C ILE A 66 14.83 6.29 7.56
N ASN A 67 14.99 7.30 8.40
CA ASN A 67 16.06 8.28 8.31
C ASN A 67 17.38 7.70 8.87
N PRO A 68 18.52 8.36 8.61
CA PRO A 68 19.82 7.89 9.11
C PRO A 68 19.95 7.89 10.63
N ASP A 69 19.13 8.67 11.33
CA ASP A 69 19.03 8.75 12.79
C ASP A 69 18.03 7.72 13.37
N ASP A 70 17.64 6.73 12.57
CA ASP A 70 16.61 5.71 12.86
C ASP A 70 15.22 6.28 13.18
N SER A 71 14.98 7.58 12.94
CA SER A 71 13.64 8.16 13.00
C SER A 71 12.81 7.74 11.79
N THR A 72 11.49 7.62 11.97
CA THR A 72 10.57 7.32 10.88
C THR A 72 9.82 8.57 10.43
N GLN A 73 9.66 8.72 9.12
CA GLN A 73 8.93 9.84 8.52
C GLN A 73 7.98 9.34 7.44
N LEU A 74 6.71 9.76 7.50
CA LEU A 74 5.77 9.53 6.42
C LEU A 74 6.04 10.49 5.27
N VAL A 75 6.16 9.96 4.06
CA VAL A 75 6.47 10.72 2.85
C VAL A 75 5.59 10.25 1.71
N CYS A 76 5.01 11.21 0.98
CA CYS A 76 4.30 10.95 -0.26
C CYS A 76 5.28 10.59 -1.39
N MET A 77 5.27 9.33 -1.83
CA MET A 77 6.09 8.85 -2.93
C MET A 77 5.37 9.04 -4.27
N SER A 78 6.12 9.40 -5.32
CA SER A 78 5.60 9.40 -6.69
C SER A 78 5.33 7.98 -7.19
N THR A 79 4.11 7.76 -7.69
CA THR A 79 3.67 6.52 -8.34
C THR A 79 4.22 6.36 -9.76
N GLU A 80 4.74 7.43 -10.36
CA GLU A 80 5.30 7.40 -11.72
C GLU A 80 6.76 6.90 -11.77
N GLY A 81 7.50 7.07 -10.66
CA GLY A 81 8.89 6.64 -10.55
C GLY A 81 9.04 5.12 -10.52
N VAL A 82 10.20 4.61 -10.96
CA VAL A 82 10.51 3.16 -11.03
C VAL A 82 10.23 2.46 -9.69
N ARG A 83 10.63 3.09 -8.59
CA ARG A 83 10.43 2.53 -7.24
C ARG A 83 8.96 2.50 -6.83
N GLY A 84 8.20 3.56 -7.11
CA GLY A 84 6.77 3.63 -6.80
C GLY A 84 5.97 2.62 -7.61
N LYS A 85 6.19 2.59 -8.94
CA LYS A 85 5.57 1.59 -9.84
C LYS A 85 5.82 0.17 -9.39
N ARG A 86 7.01 -0.10 -8.89
CA ARG A 86 7.37 -1.42 -8.41
C ARG A 86 6.62 -1.83 -7.16
N ILE A 87 6.53 -0.94 -6.18
CA ILE A 87 5.77 -1.19 -4.95
C ILE A 87 4.31 -1.46 -5.32
N LEU A 88 3.73 -0.65 -6.20
CA LEU A 88 2.35 -0.82 -6.67
C LEU A 88 2.15 -2.13 -7.45
N SER A 89 3.05 -2.48 -8.36
CA SER A 89 2.96 -3.72 -9.12
C SER A 89 3.09 -4.96 -8.22
N CYS A 90 3.96 -4.92 -7.21
CA CYS A 90 4.04 -5.98 -6.21
C CYS A 90 2.76 -6.03 -5.36
N TRP A 91 2.25 -4.88 -4.94
CA TRP A 91 1.01 -4.76 -4.18
C TRP A 91 -0.19 -5.39 -4.89
N GLU A 92 -0.28 -5.19 -6.21
CA GLU A 92 -1.28 -5.85 -7.04
C GLU A 92 -1.04 -7.36 -7.17
N SER A 93 0.22 -7.80 -7.32
CA SER A 93 0.55 -9.24 -7.44
C SER A 93 0.20 -10.04 -6.20
N ILE A 94 0.28 -9.44 -5.01
CA ILE A 94 -0.11 -10.09 -3.75
C ILE A 94 -1.59 -9.89 -3.43
N ASN A 95 -2.40 -9.50 -4.42
CA ASN A 95 -3.83 -9.23 -4.28
C ASN A 95 -4.15 -8.24 -3.15
N ARG A 96 -3.28 -7.23 -2.94
CA ARG A 96 -3.44 -6.21 -1.89
C ARG A 96 -3.51 -6.79 -0.48
N ASN A 97 -2.77 -7.88 -0.23
CA ASN A 97 -2.72 -8.51 1.08
C ASN A 97 -1.78 -7.73 2.03
N GLU A 98 -2.36 -7.14 3.08
CA GLU A 98 -1.64 -6.38 4.11
C GLU A 98 -0.58 -7.21 4.85
N SER A 99 -0.78 -8.53 5.02
CA SER A 99 0.17 -9.38 5.75
C SER A 99 1.50 -9.54 5.01
N CYS A 100 1.48 -9.50 3.67
CA CYS A 100 2.66 -9.69 2.82
C CYS A 100 3.22 -8.38 2.27
N LYS A 101 2.64 -7.22 2.65
CA LYS A 101 2.99 -5.93 2.06
C LYS A 101 4.48 -5.62 2.14
N LEU A 102 5.13 -5.92 3.27
CA LEU A 102 6.52 -5.54 3.51
C LEU A 102 7.50 -6.18 2.52
N GLU A 103 7.15 -7.32 1.92
CA GLU A 103 7.93 -7.95 0.86
C GLU A 103 8.09 -7.04 -0.36
N CYS A 104 7.08 -6.21 -0.65
CA CYS A 104 7.10 -5.24 -1.74
C CYS A 104 8.07 -4.07 -1.52
N LEU A 105 8.49 -3.82 -0.28
CA LEU A 105 9.51 -2.81 0.04
C LEU A 105 10.93 -3.35 -0.09
N HIS A 106 11.12 -4.62 0.25
CA HIS A 106 12.39 -5.32 0.26
C HIS A 106 12.69 -6.05 -1.04
N ALA A 107 11.73 -6.13 -1.96
CA ALA A 107 11.95 -6.59 -3.31
C ALA A 107 13.12 -5.78 -3.90
N GLN A 108 14.32 -6.35 -3.87
CA GLN A 108 15.46 -5.90 -4.68
C GLN A 108 15.13 -6.19 -6.12
N PRO A 109 15.53 -5.35 -7.11
CA PRO A 109 15.19 -5.56 -8.52
C PRO A 109 15.34 -7.04 -8.76
N ILE A 110 14.28 -7.71 -9.21
CA ILE A 110 14.47 -9.08 -9.69
C ILE A 110 15.50 -8.87 -10.78
N ARG A 111 16.78 -9.08 -10.45
CA ARG A 111 17.78 -9.45 -11.42
C ARG A 111 17.08 -10.68 -11.97
N LYS A 112 16.40 -10.56 -13.12
CA LYS A 112 16.16 -11.75 -13.93
C LYS A 112 17.53 -12.45 -13.87
N PRO A 113 17.61 -13.71 -13.44
CA PRO A 113 18.85 -14.45 -13.57
C PRO A 113 19.37 -14.10 -14.96
N PRO A 114 20.64 -13.64 -15.09
CA PRO A 114 21.17 -13.33 -16.41
C PRO A 114 20.75 -14.48 -17.33
N PRO A 115 20.19 -14.19 -18.53
CA PRO A 115 19.76 -15.26 -19.43
C PRO A 115 20.87 -16.30 -19.44
N PRO A 116 20.55 -17.59 -19.21
CA PRO A 116 21.59 -18.60 -19.04
C PRO A 116 22.55 -18.40 -20.20
N THR A 117 23.80 -18.05 -19.91
CA THR A 117 24.86 -18.02 -20.92
C THR A 117 24.72 -19.32 -21.69
N PRO A 118 24.75 -19.33 -23.04
CA PRO A 118 24.68 -20.57 -23.80
C PRO A 118 25.80 -21.49 -23.33
N THR A 119 25.49 -22.36 -22.37
CA THR A 119 26.43 -23.34 -21.84
C THR A 119 26.54 -24.35 -22.96
N THR A 120 27.66 -24.26 -23.68
CA THR A 120 28.14 -25.34 -24.55
C THR A 120 27.87 -26.66 -23.82
N PRO A 121 27.06 -27.57 -24.37
CA PRO A 121 26.65 -28.76 -23.64
C PRO A 121 27.90 -29.59 -23.31
N ALA A 122 28.20 -29.69 -22.02
CA ALA A 122 29.11 -30.70 -21.51
C ALA A 122 28.41 -32.07 -21.63
N PRO A 123 29.15 -33.15 -21.91
CA PRO A 123 28.56 -34.47 -22.11
C PRO A 123 27.82 -34.95 -20.86
N ALA A 124 26.73 -35.67 -21.09
CA ALA A 124 25.80 -36.15 -20.07
C ALA A 124 26.48 -37.07 -19.04
N GLU A 125 26.55 -36.62 -17.80
CA GLU A 125 26.84 -37.46 -16.63
C GLU A 125 25.55 -37.71 -15.82
N ARG A 126 25.47 -38.88 -15.20
CA ARG A 126 24.25 -39.64 -14.91
C ARG A 126 23.85 -39.57 -13.42
N TYR A 127 22.55 -39.38 -13.12
CA TYR A 127 21.79 -39.80 -11.90
C TYR A 127 22.07 -38.99 -10.58
N ILE A 128 21.20 -38.74 -9.57
CA ILE A 128 20.10 -39.46 -8.87
C ILE A 128 19.17 -38.41 -8.17
N PRO A 129 17.85 -38.62 -7.96
CA PRO A 129 16.99 -37.70 -7.21
C PRO A 129 17.11 -37.87 -5.68
N GLU A 130 17.21 -36.77 -4.94
CA GLU A 130 16.96 -36.74 -3.49
C GLU A 130 15.68 -35.94 -3.19
N ALA A 131 14.81 -36.60 -2.44
CA ALA A 131 13.55 -36.09 -1.92
C ALA A 131 13.83 -35.22 -0.70
N ASP A 132 13.36 -33.97 -0.72
CA ASP A 132 12.57 -33.34 0.35
C ASP A 132 12.44 -31.84 0.02
N GLU A 133 11.35 -31.46 -0.64
CA GLU A 133 10.93 -30.06 -0.68
C GLU A 133 9.43 -30.01 -0.48
N MET A 134 9.03 -30.07 0.79
CA MET A 134 7.67 -29.80 1.18
C MET A 134 7.66 -28.99 2.48
N ASN A 135 8.23 -27.78 2.45
CA ASN A 135 7.84 -26.76 3.42
C ASN A 135 8.29 -25.34 3.05
N TYR A 136 7.49 -24.63 2.27
CA TYR A 136 6.89 -23.37 2.74
C TYR A 136 5.72 -23.03 1.82
N GLU A 137 4.52 -23.31 2.34
CA GLU A 137 3.27 -22.86 1.79
C GLU A 137 3.17 -21.31 1.79
N LEU A 138 2.54 -20.82 0.71
CA LEU A 138 1.84 -19.53 0.53
C LEU A 138 2.66 -18.25 0.34
N CYS A 139 2.95 -17.97 -0.93
CA CYS A 139 2.37 -16.81 -1.64
C CYS A 139 1.67 -17.29 -2.90
#